data_AF-A0A0M2VEE6-F1
#
_entry.id   AF-A0A0M2VEE6-F1
#
_cell.length_a   1.000
_cell.length_b   1.000
_cell.length_c   1.000
_cell.angle_alpha   90.00
_cell.angle_beta   90.00
_cell.angle_gamma   90.00
#
_symmetry.space_group_name_H-M   'P 1'
#
loop_
_entity.id
_entity.type
_entity.pdbx_description
1 polymer ?
#
loop_
_entity_poly.entity_id
_entity_poly.type
_entity_poly.pdbx_seq_one_letter_code
_entity_poly.pdbx_strand_id
1 'polypeptide(L)' 'MSNVLNVVKSRNAKSDFKILVVLAFCFVALSFFAIGFMYAHAPEIGILVKLLAIMGTVNIAMVFYVIKKYNAISNT' A
#
# COMPACT_ATOMS: atom_id res chain seq x y z
N MET A 1 3.59 16.50 -32.57
CA MET A 1 2.47 15.83 -31.87
C MET A 1 2.93 14.85 -30.76
N SER A 2 4.22 14.50 -30.66
CA SER A 2 4.74 13.55 -29.64
C SER A 2 4.87 14.12 -28.22
N ASN A 3 5.15 15.42 -28.07
CA ASN A 3 5.45 16.02 -26.77
C ASN A 3 4.23 16.07 -25.83
N VAL A 4 3.07 16.47 -26.36
CA VAL A 4 1.82 16.58 -25.58
C VAL A 4 1.33 15.21 -25.09
N LEU A 5 1.48 14.17 -25.92
CA LEU A 5 1.09 12.81 -25.57
C LEU A 5 1.96 12.26 -24.41
N ASN A 6 3.26 12.53 -24.43
CA ASN A 6 4.18 12.15 -23.33
C ASN A 6 3.87 12.89 -22.03
N VAL A 7 3.56 14.19 -22.10
CA VAL A 7 3.17 14.99 -20.92
C VAL A 7 1.87 14.45 -20.30
N VAL A 8 0.87 14.12 -21.11
CA VAL A 8 -0.40 13.54 -20.63
C VAL A 8 -0.18 12.16 -19.99
N LYS A 9 0.66 11.31 -20.59
CA LYS A 9 0.99 9.98 -20.07
C LYS A 9 1.72 10.06 -18.72
N SER A 10 2.69 10.96 -18.58
CA SER A 10 3.40 11.20 -17.30
C SER A 10 2.45 11.71 -16.22
N ARG A 11 1.53 12.62 -16.56
CA ARG A 11 0.53 13.16 -15.62
C ARG A 11 -0.45 12.07 -15.15
N ASN A 12 -0.92 11.21 -16.04
CA ASN A 12 -1.76 10.07 -15.66
C ASN A 12 -1.00 9.10 -14.75
N ALA A 13 0.26 8.75 -15.07
CA ALA A 13 1.06 7.87 -14.23
C ALA A 13 1.26 8.42 -12.81
N LYS A 14 1.45 9.73 -12.66
CA LYS A 14 1.52 10.40 -11.33
C LYS A 14 0.17 10.36 -10.60
N SER A 15 -0.94 10.56 -11.31
CA SER A 15 -2.29 10.47 -10.73
C SER A 15 -2.60 9.06 -10.24
N ASP A 16 -2.32 8.04 -11.06
CA ASP A 16 -2.52 6.63 -10.73
C ASP A 16 -1.66 6.22 -9.53
N PHE A 17 -0.42 6.71 -9.47
CA PHE A 17 0.44 6.50 -8.32
C PHE A 17 -0.12 7.12 -7.04
N LYS A 18 -0.70 8.33 -7.11
CA LYS A 18 -1.34 8.95 -5.94
C LYS A 18 -2.50 8.10 -5.43
N ILE A 19 -3.33 7.55 -6.31
CA ILE A 19 -4.42 6.63 -5.95
C ILE A 19 -3.85 5.36 -5.30
N LEU A 20 -2.78 4.80 -5.86
CA LEU A 20 -2.09 3.64 -5.31
C LEU A 20 -1.57 3.88 -3.89
N VAL A 21 -0.97 5.05 -3.61
CA VAL A 21 -0.51 5.44 -2.27
C VAL A 21 -1.67 5.54 -1.29
N VAL A 22 -2.79 6.16 -1.69
CA VAL A 22 -3.99 6.26 -0.85
C VAL A 22 -4.54 4.86 -0.54
N LEU A 23 -4.62 4.00 -1.55
CA LEU A 23 -5.11 2.64 -1.39
C LEU A 23 -4.20 1.83 -0.44
N ALA A 24 -2.88 1.97 -0.58
CA ALA A 24 -1.92 1.32 0.31
C ALA A 24 -2.06 1.78 1.75
N PHE A 25 -2.23 3.09 1.98
CA PHE A 25 -2.47 3.63 3.31
C PHE A 25 -3.77 3.08 3.93
N CYS A 26 -4.87 3.06 3.16
CA CYS A 26 -6.13 2.47 3.61
C CYS A 26 -5.99 0.99 3.97
N PHE A 27 -5.23 0.22 3.17
CA PHE A 27 -5.03 -1.21 3.42
C PHE A 27 -4.25 -1.47 4.70
N VAL A 28 -3.20 -0.66 4.95
CA VAL A 28 -2.44 -0.71 6.21
C VAL A 28 -3.33 -0.35 7.40
N ALA A 29 -4.13 0.71 7.30
CA ALA A 29 -5.02 1.12 8.38
C ALA A 29 -6.08 0.04 8.70
N LEU A 30 -6.70 -0.55 7.68
CA LEU A 30 -7.68 -1.63 7.84
C LEU A 30 -7.08 -2.89 8.45
N SER A 31 -5.84 -3.24 8.10
CA SER A 31 -5.17 -4.41 8.67
C SER A 31 -4.85 -4.22 10.15
N PHE A 32 -4.38 -3.04 10.58
CA PHE A 32 -4.24 -2.74 12.02
C PHE A 32 -5.58 -2.70 12.76
N PHE A 33 -6.61 -2.14 12.13
CA PHE A 33 -7.96 -2.14 12.69
C PHE A 33 -8.50 -3.56 12.90
N ALA A 34 -8.35 -4.45 11.92
CA ALA A 34 -8.78 -5.84 12.01
C ALA A 34 -8.05 -6.59 13.13
N ILE A 35 -6.74 -6.37 13.30
CA ILE A 35 -5.96 -6.96 14.39
C ILE A 35 -6.46 -6.45 15.75
N GLY A 36 -6.67 -5.14 15.89
CA GLY A 36 -7.20 -4.53 17.12
C GLY A 36 -8.60 -5.01 17.46
N PHE A 37 -9.47 -5.16 16.46
CA PHE A 37 -10.82 -5.69 16.63
C PHE A 37 -10.79 -7.15 17.08
N MET A 38 -9.96 -7.99 16.47
CA MET A 38 -9.79 -9.39 16.88
C MET A 38 -9.25 -9.49 18.30
N TYR A 39 -8.28 -8.64 18.67
CA TYR A 39 -7.74 -8.61 20.03
C TYR A 39 -8.81 -8.29 21.08
N ALA A 40 -9.70 -7.35 20.79
CA ALA A 40 -10.79 -6.98 21.68
C ALA A 40 -11.83 -8.10 21.86
N HIS A 41 -12.03 -8.94 20.84
CA HIS A 41 -13.09 -9.95 20.84
C HIS A 41 -12.63 -11.34 21.31
N ALA A 42 -11.38 -11.72 21.02
CA ALA A 42 -10.79 -12.99 21.41
C ALA A 42 -9.28 -12.79 21.72
N PRO A 43 -8.90 -12.62 23.00
CA PRO A 43 -7.53 -12.31 23.40
C PRO A 43 -6.61 -13.56 23.36
N GLU A 44 -6.68 -14.34 22.28
CA GLU A 44 -5.77 -15.45 22.02
C GLU A 44 -4.47 -14.91 21.40
N ILE A 45 -3.47 -14.70 22.25
CA ILE A 45 -2.17 -14.12 21.89
C ILE A 45 -1.51 -14.87 20.72
N GLY A 46 -1.62 -16.21 20.69
CA GLY A 46 -1.03 -17.04 19.64
C GLY A 46 -1.62 -16.78 18.24
N ILE A 47 -2.92 -16.53 18.14
CA ILE A 47 -3.57 -16.17 16.87
C ILE A 47 -3.19 -14.75 16.47
N LEU A 48 -3.14 -13.84 17.44
CA LEU A 48 -2.80 -12.44 17.21
C LEU A 48 -1.39 -12.26 16.63
N VAL A 49 -0.41 -12.98 17.17
CA VAL A 49 0.99 -12.95 16.70
C VAL A 49 1.09 -13.45 15.25
N LYS A 50 0.38 -14.55 14.92
CA LYS A 50 0.35 -15.08 13.54
C LYS A 50 -0.29 -14.09 12.58
N LEU A 51 -1.41 -13.48 12.97
CA LEU A 51 -2.09 -12.48 12.15
C LEU A 51 -1.21 -11.25 11.92
N LEU A 52 -0.54 -10.78 12.97
CA LEU A 52 0.38 -9.64 12.90
C LEU A 52 1.56 -9.93 11.98
N ALA A 53 2.14 -11.14 12.05
CA ALA A 53 3.24 -11.53 11.15
C ALA A 53 2.80 -11.58 9.68
N ILE A 54 1.63 -12.14 9.38
CA ILE A 54 1.10 -12.23 8.02
C ILE A 54 0.77 -10.83 7.48
N MET A 55 -0.06 -10.07 8.20
CA MET A 55 -0.47 -8.73 7.80
C MET A 55 0.71 -7.76 7.72
N GLY A 56 1.66 -7.87 8.66
CA GLY A 56 2.91 -7.10 8.63
C GLY A 56 3.73 -7.38 7.37
N THR A 57 3.87 -8.66 6.99
CA THR A 57 4.60 -9.05 5.77
C THR A 57 3.92 -8.50 4.52
N VAL A 58 2.59 -8.60 4.43
CA VAL A 58 1.80 -8.06 3.31
C VAL A 58 1.96 -6.54 3.22
N ASN A 59 1.88 -5.84 4.35
CA ASN A 59 2.05 -4.39 4.41
C ASN A 59 3.45 -3.95 3.97
N ILE A 60 4.50 -4.65 4.42
CA ILE A 60 5.89 -4.38 4.00
C ILE A 60 6.05 -4.59 2.49
N ALA A 61 5.54 -5.70 1.95
CA ALA A 61 5.59 -5.97 0.52
C ALA A 61 4.86 -4.90 -0.31
N MET A 62 3.71 -4.43 0.18
CA MET A 62 2.94 -3.36 -0.45
C MET A 62 3.71 -2.03 -0.44
N VAL A 63 4.30 -1.64 0.70
CA VAL A 63 5.12 -0.43 0.80
C VAL A 63 6.34 -0.52 -0.13
N PHE A 64 7.00 -1.68 -0.19
CA PHE A 64 8.11 -1.90 -1.10
C PHE A 64 7.68 -1.74 -2.58
N TYR A 65 6.51 -2.27 -2.94
CA TYR A 65 5.94 -2.08 -4.28
C TYR A 65 5.69 -0.60 -4.60
N VAL A 66 5.10 0.15 -3.66
CA VAL A 66 4.86 1.59 -3.80
C VAL A 66 6.18 2.33 -4.03
N ILE A 67 7.23 2.06 -3.24
CA ILE A 67 8.55 2.69 -3.40
C ILE A 67 9.16 2.36 -4.76
N LYS A 68 9.10 1.09 -5.18
CA LYS A 68 9.61 0.66 -6.49
C LYS A 68 8.87 1.38 -7.63
N LYS A 69 7.54 1.52 -7.53
CA LYS A 69 6.70 2.21 -8.51
C LYS A 69 7.00 3.71 -8.53
N TYR A 70 7.23 4.32 -7.38
CA TYR A 70 7.65 5.71 -7.27
C TYR A 70 8.96 5.97 -8.02
N ASN A 71 9.99 5.16 -7.77
CA ASN A 71 11.29 5.29 -8.44
C ASN A 71 11.19 5.14 -9.96
N ALA A 72 10.31 4.25 -10.44
CA ALA A 72 10.08 4.11 -11.87
C ALA A 72 9.45 5.37 -12.47
N ILE A 73 8.50 6.00 -11.78
CA ILE A 73 7.81 7.20 -12.26
C ILE A 73 8.69 8.46 -12.10
N SER A 74 9.52 8.55 -11.06
CA SER A 74 10.38 9.71 -10.80
C SER A 74 11.57 9.79 -11.75
N ASN A 75 12.05 8.64 -12.24
CA ASN A 75 13.17 8.55 -13.19
C ASN A 75 12.71 8.61 -14.66
N THR A 76 11.43 8.90 -14.93
CA THR A 76 10.89 9.13 -16.29
C THR A 76 10.54 10.59 -16.49
#